data_AF-A0AAQ4NXQ3-F1
#
_entry.id   AF-A0AAQ4NXQ3-F1
#
_cell.length_a   1.000
_cell.length_b   1.000
_cell.length_c   1.000
_cell.angle_alpha   90.00
_cell.angle_beta   90.00
_cell.angle_gamma   90.00
#
_symmetry.space_group_name_H-M   'P 1'
#
loop_
_entity.id
_entity.type
_entity.pdbx_description
1 polymer ?
#
loop_
_entity_poly.entity_id
_entity_poly.type
_entity_poly.pdbx_seq_one_letter_code
_entity_poly.pdbx_strand_id
1 'polypeptide(L)'
;MTSVSEEAGRSLTAQQKSLAVVTDRRQVHSYRGSRCCRRKRDTRRVYINWMNRAKETEDDEVIRKRLLIDGDGAGDDRRINVLLKSFTKWCNSPGTPDEGFTQYQRMMGILAQCEFSMGKTLMVYDMNLREMENYEKIYTNIEQNITSAHDKIAECKKEIQRAKRIRKNRQEYDALAKVIQQHPDRHETLKQLEALDKELQQLSHIKENVDAKLELRKKQFHVLLSTIQELQQTLENDEKSDNDENIQGSPAQNGE
;
A
#
# COMPACT_ATOMS: atom_id res chain seq x y z
N MET A 1 43.02 -19.04 -42.52
CA MET A 1 42.29 -20.18 -41.91
C MET A 1 42.55 -20.24 -40.40
N THR A 2 42.31 -19.14 -39.67
CA THR A 2 42.62 -19.04 -38.22
C THR A 2 41.60 -18.20 -37.45
N SER A 3 40.40 -17.98 -38.00
CA SER A 3 39.35 -17.16 -37.35
C SER A 3 38.06 -17.92 -37.02
N VAL A 4 37.90 -19.18 -37.45
CA VAL A 4 36.67 -19.96 -37.21
C VAL A 4 36.79 -20.87 -35.97
N SER A 5 38.01 -21.09 -35.45
CA SER A 5 38.25 -21.97 -34.30
C SER A 5 38.13 -21.27 -32.94
N GLU A 6 38.20 -19.93 -32.88
CA GLU A 6 38.08 -19.19 -31.61
C GLU A 6 36.63 -18.93 -31.18
N GLU A 7 35.67 -18.88 -32.11
CA GLU A 7 34.25 -18.69 -31.77
C GLU A 7 33.60 -19.98 -31.22
N ALA A 8 34.07 -21.15 -31.65
CA ALA A 8 33.59 -22.43 -31.11
C ALA A 8 33.96 -22.63 -29.62
N GLY A 9 35.12 -22.11 -29.18
CA GLY A 9 35.57 -22.21 -27.78
C GLY A 9 34.79 -21.31 -26.80
N ARG A 10 34.23 -20.20 -27.28
CA ARG A 10 33.43 -19.27 -26.45
C ARG A 10 31.98 -19.74 -26.26
N SER A 11 31.43 -20.47 -27.23
CA SER A 11 30.07 -21.03 -27.15
C SER A 11 29.99 -22.22 -26.18
N LEU A 12 30.99 -23.12 -26.21
CA LEU A 12 31.07 -24.27 -25.30
C LEU A 12 31.24 -23.86 -23.83
N THR A 13 31.96 -22.77 -23.55
CA THR A 13 32.16 -22.28 -22.17
C THR A 13 30.96 -21.51 -21.60
N ALA A 14 30.04 -21.03 -22.44
CA ALA A 14 28.78 -20.44 -22.00
C ALA A 14 27.71 -21.50 -21.67
N GLN A 15 27.68 -22.61 -22.42
CA GLN A 15 26.71 -23.68 -22.22
C GLN A 15 27.08 -24.60 -21.03
N GLN A 16 28.37 -24.71 -20.68
CA GLN A 16 28.80 -25.45 -19.48
C GLN A 16 28.66 -24.64 -18.18
N LYS A 17 28.63 -23.30 -18.25
CA LYS A 17 28.38 -22.44 -17.08
C LYS A 17 26.89 -22.34 -16.69
N SER A 18 25.94 -22.59 -17.61
CA SER A 18 24.52 -22.61 -17.26
C SER A 18 24.08 -23.91 -16.56
N LEU A 19 24.77 -25.03 -16.82
CA LEU A 19 24.54 -26.32 -16.15
C LEU A 19 25.14 -26.41 -14.74
N ALA A 20 26.10 -25.54 -14.38
CA ALA A 20 26.67 -25.49 -13.03
C ALA A 20 25.90 -24.60 -12.03
N VAL A 21 24.94 -23.79 -12.50
CA VAL A 21 24.15 -22.88 -11.64
C VAL A 21 22.80 -23.49 -11.22
N VAL A 22 22.41 -24.63 -11.78
CA VAL A 22 21.10 -25.27 -11.51
C VAL A 22 21.19 -26.49 -10.58
N THR A 23 22.39 -26.99 -10.28
CA THR A 23 22.59 -28.17 -9.41
C THR A 23 22.99 -27.85 -7.96
N ASP A 24 23.07 -26.57 -7.57
CA ASP A 24 23.32 -26.16 -6.17
C ASP A 24 22.18 -25.31 -5.56
N ARG A 25 20.93 -25.71 -5.85
CA ARG A 25 19.73 -25.17 -5.17
C ARG A 25 18.79 -26.23 -4.61
N ARG A 26 19.14 -27.52 -4.72
CA ARG A 26 18.33 -28.63 -4.19
C ARG A 26 18.94 -29.35 -2.99
N GLN A 27 19.98 -28.80 -2.36
CA GLN A 27 20.61 -29.43 -1.18
C GLN A 27 20.90 -28.49 0.00
N VAL A 28 20.08 -27.43 0.20
CA VAL A 28 20.16 -26.59 1.43
C VAL A 28 18.79 -26.44 2.14
N HIS A 29 17.78 -27.24 1.77
CA HIS A 29 16.43 -27.15 2.35
C HIS A 29 16.06 -28.26 3.35
N SER A 30 17.01 -29.03 3.87
CA SER A 30 16.70 -30.09 4.86
C SER A 30 17.21 -29.82 6.29
N TYR A 31 18.10 -28.84 6.54
CA TYR A 31 18.73 -28.65 7.87
C TYR A 31 18.63 -27.23 8.47
N ARG A 32 17.61 -26.44 8.12
CA ARG A 32 17.34 -25.14 8.78
C ARG A 32 16.03 -25.05 9.55
N GLY A 33 15.26 -26.15 9.65
CA GLY A 33 14.00 -26.20 10.41
C GLY A 33 14.15 -26.35 11.93
N SER A 34 15.25 -26.95 12.41
CA SER A 34 15.32 -27.41 13.81
C SER A 34 16.01 -26.45 14.79
N ARG A 35 16.83 -25.49 14.32
CA ARG A 35 17.52 -24.53 15.20
C ARG A 35 16.69 -23.30 15.56
N CYS A 36 15.74 -22.90 14.71
CA CYS A 36 14.88 -21.73 14.96
C CYS A 36 13.87 -22.02 16.09
N CYS A 37 13.35 -23.25 16.17
CA CYS A 37 12.42 -23.67 17.22
C CYS A 37 13.07 -23.91 18.59
N ARG A 38 14.39 -24.21 18.64
CA ARG A 38 15.15 -24.35 19.90
C ARG A 38 15.48 -22.98 20.51
N ARG A 39 15.98 -22.04 19.70
CA ARG A 39 16.25 -20.65 20.14
C ARG A 39 15.01 -19.90 20.64
N LYS A 40 13.84 -20.09 20.01
CA LYS A 40 12.58 -19.46 20.46
C LYS A 40 12.02 -20.05 21.76
N ARG A 41 12.31 -21.33 22.06
CA ARG A 41 11.92 -21.95 23.34
C ARG A 41 12.82 -21.52 24.49
N ASP A 42 14.11 -21.34 24.24
CA ASP A 42 15.05 -20.81 25.24
C ASP A 42 14.79 -19.34 25.57
N THR A 43 14.50 -18.48 24.59
CA THR A 43 14.17 -17.07 24.91
C THR A 43 12.86 -16.93 25.66
N ARG A 44 11.83 -17.73 25.35
CA ARG A 44 10.55 -17.69 26.09
C ARG A 44 10.69 -18.26 27.50
N ARG A 45 11.48 -19.32 27.69
CA ARG A 45 11.77 -19.88 29.03
C ARG A 45 12.67 -18.95 29.86
N VAL A 46 13.63 -18.28 29.24
CA VAL A 46 14.47 -17.26 29.88
C VAL A 46 13.64 -16.03 30.24
N TYR A 47 12.72 -15.59 29.37
CA TYR A 47 11.84 -14.46 29.66
C TYR A 47 10.84 -14.79 30.78
N ILE A 48 10.25 -15.99 30.77
CA ILE A 48 9.37 -16.46 31.86
C ILE A 48 10.15 -16.62 33.16
N ASN A 49 11.36 -17.20 33.15
CA ASN A 49 12.19 -17.32 34.35
C ASN A 49 12.70 -15.97 34.85
N TRP A 50 13.04 -15.04 33.97
CA TRP A 50 13.42 -13.68 34.33
C TRP A 50 12.24 -12.90 34.88
N MET A 51 11.04 -13.04 34.29
CA MET A 51 9.80 -12.43 34.76
C MET A 51 9.33 -13.04 36.09
N ASN A 52 9.52 -14.35 36.31
CA ASN A 52 9.26 -15.01 37.58
C ASN A 52 10.29 -14.64 38.66
N ARG A 53 11.57 -14.46 38.28
CA ARG A 53 12.65 -14.03 39.19
C ARG A 53 12.63 -12.53 39.48
N ALA A 54 12.09 -11.72 38.57
CA ALA A 54 11.82 -10.31 38.76
C ALA A 54 10.49 -10.07 39.48
N LYS A 55 9.61 -11.08 39.57
CA LYS A 55 8.38 -11.05 40.35
C LYS A 55 8.62 -11.20 41.85
N GLU A 56 9.74 -11.76 42.29
CA GLU A 56 10.07 -11.82 43.71
C GLU A 56 10.81 -10.53 44.10
N THR A 57 10.03 -9.49 44.36
CA THR A 57 10.53 -8.21 44.86
C THR A 57 10.78 -8.33 46.37
N GLU A 58 11.70 -7.50 46.88
CA GLU A 58 11.93 -7.35 48.32
C GLU A 58 10.62 -6.98 49.06
N ASP A 59 9.73 -6.27 48.36
CA ASP A 59 8.36 -5.95 48.79
C ASP A 59 7.49 -7.20 48.99
N ASP A 60 7.53 -8.19 48.08
CA ASP A 60 6.79 -9.44 48.24
C ASP A 60 7.28 -10.24 49.45
N GLU A 61 8.58 -10.19 49.77
CA GLU A 61 9.11 -10.76 51.01
C GLU A 61 8.66 -10.00 52.26
N VAL A 62 8.64 -8.67 52.22
CA VAL A 62 8.19 -7.82 53.33
C VAL A 62 6.70 -8.02 53.57
N ILE A 63 5.88 -8.08 52.52
CA ILE A 63 4.45 -8.37 52.59
C ILE A 63 4.22 -9.77 53.16
N ARG A 64 4.98 -10.79 52.72
CA ARG A 64 4.88 -12.15 53.26
C ARG A 64 5.26 -12.22 54.73
N LYS A 65 6.35 -11.56 55.14
CA LYS A 65 6.78 -11.45 56.55
C LYS A 65 5.74 -10.69 57.38
N ARG A 66 5.16 -9.60 56.85
CA ARG A 66 4.12 -8.81 57.52
C ARG A 66 2.82 -9.61 57.67
N LEU A 67 2.40 -10.35 56.66
CA LEU A 67 1.23 -11.25 56.73
C LEU A 67 1.44 -12.38 57.74
N LEU A 68 2.65 -12.93 57.88
CA LEU A 68 2.97 -13.91 58.91
C LEU A 68 2.93 -13.33 60.33
N ILE A 69 3.24 -12.05 60.50
CA ILE A 69 3.31 -11.38 61.82
C ILE A 69 1.95 -10.79 62.23
N ASP A 70 1.22 -10.18 61.29
CA ASP A 70 -0.06 -9.48 61.56
C ASP A 70 -1.31 -10.33 61.26
N GLY A 71 -1.17 -11.43 60.52
CA GLY A 71 -2.32 -12.16 59.98
C GLY A 71 -2.88 -13.20 60.94
N ASP A 72 -3.60 -12.80 62.00
CA ASP A 72 -4.49 -13.63 62.86
C ASP A 72 -3.86 -14.91 63.53
N GLY A 73 -2.69 -15.36 63.09
CA GLY A 73 -2.11 -16.69 63.34
C GLY A 73 -1.26 -16.77 64.59
N ALA A 74 -0.75 -15.64 65.09
CA ALA A 74 -0.19 -15.56 66.44
C ALA A 74 -1.29 -15.55 67.52
N GLY A 75 -2.52 -15.16 67.16
CA GLY A 75 -3.67 -15.14 68.07
C GLY A 75 -4.25 -16.53 68.29
N ASP A 76 -4.45 -17.29 67.21
CA ASP A 76 -5.01 -18.65 67.28
C ASP A 76 -4.09 -19.67 67.95
N ASP A 77 -2.81 -19.71 67.59
CA ASP A 77 -1.84 -20.59 68.26
C ASP A 77 -1.76 -20.28 69.77
N ARG A 78 -1.79 -18.99 70.14
CA ARG A 78 -1.87 -18.58 71.55
C ARG A 78 -3.18 -19.03 72.22
N ARG A 79 -4.33 -18.89 71.57
CA ARG A 79 -5.64 -19.31 72.09
C ARG A 79 -5.68 -20.83 72.31
N ILE A 80 -5.20 -21.62 71.35
CA ILE A 80 -5.13 -23.08 71.43
C ILE A 80 -4.17 -23.51 72.56
N ASN A 81 -3.00 -22.88 72.67
CA ASN A 81 -2.07 -23.15 73.76
C ASN A 81 -2.65 -22.80 75.15
N VAL A 82 -3.44 -21.71 75.25
CA VAL A 82 -4.16 -21.35 76.48
C VAL A 82 -5.25 -22.35 76.81
N LEU A 83 -6.02 -22.83 75.82
CA LEU A 83 -7.01 -23.89 76.00
C LEU A 83 -6.36 -25.17 76.52
N LEU A 84 -5.25 -25.59 75.93
CA LEU A 84 -4.50 -26.79 76.32
C LEU A 84 -3.98 -26.70 77.77
N LYS A 85 -3.38 -25.56 78.14
CA LYS A 85 -2.92 -25.31 79.51
C LYS A 85 -4.08 -25.28 80.51
N SER A 86 -5.21 -24.68 80.13
CA SER A 86 -6.41 -24.60 80.96
C SER A 86 -7.03 -25.98 81.19
N PHE A 87 -7.09 -26.80 80.14
CA PHE A 87 -7.54 -28.19 80.22
C PHE A 87 -6.64 -29.04 81.12
N THR A 88 -5.33 -28.97 80.92
CA THR A 88 -4.35 -29.70 81.74
C THR A 88 -4.45 -29.31 83.21
N LYS A 89 -4.65 -28.01 83.51
CA LYS A 89 -4.85 -27.52 84.87
C LYS A 89 -6.17 -28.03 85.47
N TRP A 90 -7.25 -27.99 84.68
CA TRP A 90 -8.57 -28.45 85.11
C TRP A 90 -8.57 -29.95 85.48
N CYS A 91 -7.89 -30.79 84.70
CA CYS A 91 -7.77 -32.22 84.99
C CYS A 91 -6.96 -32.55 86.26
N ASN A 92 -6.02 -31.69 86.65
CA ASN A 92 -5.10 -31.95 87.77
C ASN A 92 -5.42 -31.12 89.04
N SER A 93 -6.50 -30.34 89.01
CA SER A 93 -6.87 -29.46 90.14
C SER A 93 -7.84 -30.19 91.09
N PRO A 94 -7.52 -30.34 92.40
CA PRO A 94 -8.50 -30.74 93.41
C PRO A 94 -9.40 -29.53 93.72
N GLY A 95 -10.26 -29.15 92.77
CA GLY A 95 -11.17 -28.01 92.89
C GLY A 95 -12.53 -28.40 93.45
N THR A 96 -13.26 -27.43 93.97
CA THR A 96 -14.68 -27.62 94.29
C THR A 96 -15.51 -27.80 93.01
N PRO A 97 -16.68 -28.48 93.05
CA PRO A 97 -17.51 -28.70 91.87
C PRO A 97 -17.89 -27.40 91.11
N ASP A 98 -18.09 -26.30 91.83
CA ASP A 98 -18.49 -25.00 91.28
C ASP A 98 -17.33 -24.29 90.53
N GLU A 99 -16.11 -24.38 91.08
CA GLU A 99 -14.91 -23.87 90.41
C GLU A 99 -14.57 -24.68 89.16
N GLY A 100 -14.77 -26.00 89.22
CA GLY A 100 -14.61 -26.91 88.09
C GLY A 100 -15.57 -26.57 86.94
N PHE A 101 -16.85 -26.32 87.25
CA PHE A 101 -17.84 -25.94 86.25
C PHE A 101 -17.53 -24.57 85.61
N THR A 102 -17.10 -23.59 86.40
CA THR A 102 -16.71 -22.26 85.89
C THR A 102 -15.48 -22.31 84.98
N GLN A 103 -14.52 -23.20 85.26
CA GLN A 103 -13.36 -23.42 84.38
C GLN A 103 -13.77 -24.12 83.08
N TYR A 104 -14.67 -25.11 83.15
CA TYR A 104 -15.23 -25.77 81.98
C TYR A 104 -15.94 -24.79 81.03
N GLN A 105 -16.82 -23.92 81.55
CA GLN A 105 -17.50 -22.91 80.73
C GLN A 105 -16.52 -21.95 80.05
N ARG A 106 -15.44 -21.57 80.73
CA ARG A 106 -14.36 -20.75 80.13
C ARG A 106 -13.64 -21.48 79.00
N MET A 107 -13.34 -22.77 79.15
CA MET A 107 -12.74 -23.57 78.07
C MET A 107 -13.67 -23.70 76.87
N MET A 108 -14.97 -23.89 77.08
CA MET A 108 -15.97 -23.91 76.00
C MET A 108 -16.04 -22.58 75.25
N GLY A 109 -15.96 -21.46 75.97
CA GLY A 109 -15.88 -20.14 75.34
C GLY A 109 -14.64 -19.96 74.45
N ILE A 110 -13.48 -20.46 74.87
CA ILE A 110 -12.25 -20.41 74.07
C ILE A 110 -12.37 -21.32 72.84
N LEU A 111 -12.93 -22.53 73.00
CA LEU A 111 -13.13 -23.46 71.89
C LEU A 111 -14.05 -22.87 70.80
N ALA A 112 -15.18 -22.29 71.20
CA ALA A 112 -16.10 -21.63 70.27
C ALA A 112 -15.43 -20.46 69.51
N GLN A 113 -14.54 -19.72 70.16
CA GLN A 113 -13.77 -18.66 69.51
C GLN A 113 -12.75 -19.22 68.49
N CYS A 114 -12.10 -20.34 68.79
CA CYS A 114 -11.20 -21.01 67.85
C CYS A 114 -11.96 -21.52 66.61
N GLU A 115 -13.13 -22.15 66.81
CA GLU A 115 -14.00 -22.61 65.72
C GLU A 115 -14.46 -21.44 64.83
N PHE A 116 -14.87 -20.32 65.44
CA PHE A 116 -15.24 -19.12 64.71
C PHE A 116 -14.08 -18.54 63.89
N SER A 117 -12.88 -18.47 64.48
CA SER A 117 -11.68 -17.98 63.78
C SER A 117 -11.31 -18.86 62.57
N MET A 118 -11.41 -20.18 62.73
CA MET A 118 -11.22 -21.14 61.64
C MET A 118 -12.20 -20.91 60.50
N GLY A 119 -13.50 -20.77 60.81
CA GLY A 119 -14.53 -20.50 59.81
C GLY A 119 -14.31 -19.17 59.08
N LYS A 120 -13.91 -18.12 59.80
CA LYS A 120 -13.55 -16.82 59.22
C LYS A 120 -12.37 -16.96 58.24
N THR A 121 -11.34 -17.71 58.61
CA THR A 121 -10.15 -17.93 57.77
C THR A 121 -10.49 -18.62 56.45
N LEU A 122 -11.36 -19.63 56.49
CA LEU A 122 -11.86 -20.30 55.27
C LEU A 122 -12.63 -19.35 54.37
N MET A 123 -13.50 -18.51 54.93
CA MET A 123 -14.27 -17.52 54.15
C MET A 123 -13.36 -16.47 53.49
N VAL A 124 -12.32 -16.02 54.19
CA VAL A 124 -11.30 -15.10 53.63
C VAL A 124 -10.53 -15.79 52.52
N TYR A 125 -10.16 -17.06 52.67
CA TYR A 125 -9.51 -17.84 51.63
C TYR A 125 -10.39 -17.95 50.36
N ASP A 126 -11.67 -18.28 50.50
CA ASP A 126 -12.60 -18.37 49.36
C ASP A 126 -12.85 -17.02 48.69
N MET A 127 -12.85 -15.93 49.47
CA MET A 127 -12.88 -14.57 48.94
C MET A 127 -11.62 -14.28 48.11
N ASN A 128 -10.43 -14.58 48.64
CA ASN A 128 -9.15 -14.35 47.94
C ASN A 128 -9.07 -15.18 46.65
N LEU A 129 -9.59 -16.40 46.64
CA LEU A 129 -9.64 -17.23 45.43
C LEU A 129 -10.47 -16.57 44.33
N ARG A 130 -11.65 -16.04 44.68
CA ARG A 130 -12.50 -15.28 43.73
C ARG A 130 -11.84 -13.99 43.27
N GLU A 131 -11.10 -13.29 44.14
CA GLU A 131 -10.34 -12.10 43.75
C GLU A 131 -9.23 -12.44 42.77
N MET A 132 -8.48 -13.54 42.97
CA MET A 132 -7.46 -14.00 42.03
C MET A 132 -8.04 -14.28 40.64
N GLU A 133 -9.17 -14.98 40.57
CA GLU A 133 -9.88 -15.22 39.30
C GLU A 133 -10.33 -13.92 38.63
N ASN A 134 -10.79 -12.94 39.43
CA ASN A 134 -11.19 -11.63 38.91
C ASN A 134 -9.99 -10.87 38.34
N TYR A 135 -8.85 -10.88 39.03
CA TYR A 135 -7.63 -10.26 38.52
C TYR A 135 -7.16 -10.92 37.22
N GLU A 136 -7.22 -12.25 37.11
CA GLU A 136 -6.88 -12.94 35.86
C GLU A 136 -7.80 -12.51 34.69
N LYS A 137 -9.10 -12.35 34.95
CA LYS A 137 -10.05 -11.81 33.95
C LYS A 137 -9.71 -10.38 33.55
N ILE A 138 -9.33 -9.52 34.50
CA ILE A 138 -8.91 -8.15 34.23
C ILE A 138 -7.63 -8.14 33.38
N TYR A 139 -6.64 -8.97 33.71
CA TYR A 139 -5.40 -9.09 32.93
C TYR A 139 -5.68 -9.51 31.48
N THR A 140 -6.47 -10.56 31.28
CA THR A 140 -6.82 -11.03 29.93
C THR A 140 -7.59 -9.98 29.14
N ASN A 141 -8.51 -9.24 29.78
CA ASN A 141 -9.22 -8.12 29.15
C ASN A 141 -8.27 -6.99 28.72
N ILE A 142 -7.33 -6.61 29.59
CA ILE A 142 -6.33 -5.58 29.28
C ILE A 142 -5.46 -6.02 28.09
N GLU A 143 -4.98 -7.27 28.07
CA GLU A 143 -4.20 -7.80 26.94
C GLU A 143 -4.98 -7.79 25.63
N GLN A 144 -6.27 -8.14 25.65
CA GLN A 144 -7.15 -8.06 24.48
C GLN A 144 -7.34 -6.62 24.01
N ASN A 145 -7.55 -5.67 24.93
CA ASN A 145 -7.69 -4.26 24.59
C ASN A 145 -6.40 -3.69 23.98
N ILE A 146 -5.23 -4.05 24.52
CA ILE A 146 -3.93 -3.66 23.96
C ILE A 146 -3.77 -4.20 22.54
N THR A 147 -4.11 -5.48 22.33
CA THR A 147 -4.04 -6.11 21.01
C THR A 147 -4.97 -5.42 20.01
N SER A 148 -6.22 -5.17 20.40
CA SER A 148 -7.19 -4.43 19.59
C SER A 148 -6.72 -3.01 19.27
N ALA A 149 -6.10 -2.31 20.21
CA ALA A 149 -5.54 -0.98 19.99
C ALA A 149 -4.39 -1.01 18.98
N HIS A 150 -3.51 -2.02 19.05
CA HIS A 150 -2.45 -2.20 18.06
C HIS A 150 -3.01 -2.45 16.65
N ASP A 151 -4.06 -3.27 16.53
CA ASP A 151 -4.72 -3.53 15.25
C ASP A 151 -5.35 -2.25 14.67
N LYS A 152 -6.04 -1.46 15.50
CA LYS A 152 -6.59 -0.16 15.09
C LYS A 152 -5.50 0.80 14.60
N ILE A 153 -4.37 0.86 15.30
CA ILE A 153 -3.22 1.68 14.88
C ILE A 153 -2.68 1.20 13.53
N ALA A 154 -2.58 -0.12 13.32
CA ALA A 154 -2.13 -0.68 12.05
C ALA A 154 -3.08 -0.31 10.90
N GLU A 155 -4.39 -0.34 11.14
CA GLU A 155 -5.37 0.04 10.13
C GLU A 155 -5.34 1.54 9.82
N CYS A 156 -5.35 2.40 10.84
CA CYS A 156 -5.22 3.86 10.64
C CYS A 156 -3.96 4.23 9.86
N LYS A 157 -2.85 3.51 10.05
CA LYS A 157 -1.62 3.70 9.24
C LYS A 157 -1.85 3.40 7.76
N LYS A 158 -2.58 2.33 7.42
CA LYS A 158 -2.93 1.99 6.03
C LYS A 158 -3.85 3.05 5.43
N GLU A 159 -4.86 3.50 6.18
CA GLU A 159 -5.78 4.55 5.75
C GLU A 159 -5.05 5.86 5.45
N ILE A 160 -4.13 6.27 6.31
CA ILE A 160 -3.29 7.46 6.07
C ILE A 160 -2.46 7.31 4.79
N GLN A 161 -1.87 6.14 4.54
CA GLN A 161 -1.12 5.89 3.31
C GLN A 161 -2.02 5.95 2.07
N ARG A 162 -3.26 5.46 2.15
CA ARG A 162 -4.25 5.55 1.07
C ARG A 162 -4.66 7.00 0.83
N ALA A 163 -4.97 7.75 1.89
CA ALA A 163 -5.35 9.15 1.81
C ALA A 163 -4.23 10.02 1.21
N LYS A 164 -2.97 9.77 1.59
CA LYS A 164 -1.81 10.43 0.99
C LYS A 164 -1.70 10.18 -0.52
N ARG A 165 -1.93 8.94 -0.96
CA ARG A 165 -1.96 8.60 -2.40
C ARG A 165 -3.06 9.35 -3.14
N ILE A 166 -4.29 9.36 -2.60
CA ILE A 166 -5.41 10.08 -3.19
C ILE A 166 -5.10 11.58 -3.29
N ARG A 167 -4.52 12.17 -2.23
CA ARG A 167 -4.12 13.59 -2.24
C ARG A 167 -3.08 13.88 -3.32
N LYS A 168 -2.08 13.02 -3.49
CA LYS A 168 -1.07 13.16 -4.54
C LYS A 168 -1.71 13.14 -5.93
N ASN A 169 -2.58 12.15 -6.19
CA ASN A 169 -3.28 12.04 -7.46
C ASN A 169 -4.13 13.29 -7.73
N ARG A 170 -4.84 13.80 -6.71
CA ARG A 170 -5.61 15.04 -6.83
C ARG A 170 -4.74 16.25 -7.20
N GLN A 171 -3.56 16.38 -6.60
CA GLN A 171 -2.61 17.43 -6.94
C GLN A 171 -2.09 17.29 -8.38
N GLU A 172 -1.83 16.06 -8.85
CA GLU A 172 -1.44 15.79 -10.23
C GLU A 172 -2.56 16.18 -11.21
N TYR A 173 -3.84 15.86 -10.89
CA TYR A 173 -4.99 16.30 -11.68
C TYR A 173 -5.15 17.82 -11.70
N ASP A 174 -5.05 18.48 -10.55
CA ASP A 174 -5.17 19.94 -10.45
C ASP A 174 -4.05 20.64 -11.23
N ALA A 175 -2.83 20.08 -11.21
CA ALA A 175 -1.71 20.60 -12.00
C ALA A 175 -1.96 20.47 -13.51
N LEU A 176 -2.42 19.31 -13.97
CA LEU A 176 -2.78 19.11 -15.38
C LEU A 176 -3.94 20.01 -15.81
N ALA A 177 -4.98 20.16 -14.97
CA ALA A 177 -6.11 21.03 -15.25
C ALA A 177 -5.67 22.49 -15.44
N LYS A 178 -4.72 22.98 -14.62
CA LYS A 178 -4.14 24.31 -14.79
C LYS A 178 -3.40 24.48 -16.12
N VAL A 179 -2.67 23.45 -16.58
CA VAL A 179 -2.01 23.49 -17.89
C VAL A 179 -3.05 23.50 -19.01
N ILE A 180 -4.09 22.66 -18.92
CA ILE A 180 -5.17 22.61 -19.90
C ILE A 180 -5.89 23.96 -20.01
N GLN A 181 -6.13 24.65 -18.89
CA GLN A 181 -6.75 25.98 -18.87
C GLN A 181 -5.93 27.09 -19.56
N GLN A 182 -4.63 26.88 -19.81
CA GLN A 182 -3.83 27.82 -20.60
C GLN A 182 -4.16 27.77 -22.09
N HIS A 183 -4.79 26.69 -22.55
CA HIS A 183 -5.20 26.52 -23.93
C HIS A 183 -6.63 27.03 -24.14
N PRO A 184 -6.95 27.57 -25.33
CA PRO A 184 -8.29 28.06 -25.65
C PRO A 184 -9.31 26.92 -25.63
N ASP A 185 -10.58 27.29 -25.50
CA ASP A 185 -11.65 26.31 -25.46
C ASP A 185 -11.73 25.51 -26.76
N ARG A 186 -11.96 24.20 -26.61
CA ARG A 186 -12.01 23.27 -27.75
C ARG A 186 -13.17 23.57 -28.67
N HIS A 187 -14.32 23.98 -28.13
CA HIS A 187 -15.50 24.24 -28.95
C HIS A 187 -15.32 25.51 -29.77
N GLU A 188 -14.73 26.56 -29.17
CA GLU A 188 -14.41 27.80 -29.88
C GLU A 188 -13.41 27.58 -31.01
N THR A 189 -12.32 26.84 -30.76
CA THR A 189 -11.31 26.53 -31.77
C THR A 189 -11.87 25.69 -32.92
N LEU A 190 -12.76 24.72 -32.63
CA LEU A 190 -13.44 23.95 -33.67
C LEU A 190 -14.35 24.82 -34.55
N LYS A 191 -15.08 25.77 -33.95
CA LYS A 191 -15.93 26.70 -34.70
C LYS A 191 -15.12 27.61 -35.63
N GLN A 192 -13.97 28.09 -35.17
CA GLN A 192 -13.04 28.88 -35.99
C GLN A 192 -12.47 28.06 -37.15
N LEU A 193 -12.11 26.80 -36.90
CA LEU A 193 -11.67 25.86 -37.93
C LEU A 193 -12.73 25.66 -39.01
N GLU A 194 -13.98 25.45 -38.62
CA GLU A 194 -15.08 25.26 -39.57
C GLU A 194 -15.34 26.52 -40.42
N ALA A 195 -15.21 27.71 -39.82
CA ALA A 195 -15.33 28.97 -40.55
C ALA A 195 -14.20 29.14 -41.58
N LEU A 196 -12.95 28.89 -41.17
CA LEU A 196 -11.79 28.94 -42.06
C LEU A 196 -11.87 27.90 -43.19
N ASP A 197 -12.38 26.71 -42.92
CA ASP A 197 -12.57 25.66 -43.94
C ASP A 197 -13.59 26.11 -45.02
N LYS A 198 -14.69 26.75 -44.60
CA LYS A 198 -15.66 27.35 -45.51
C LYS A 198 -15.04 28.46 -46.37
N GLU A 199 -14.24 29.33 -45.78
CA GLU A 199 -13.52 30.39 -46.51
C GLU A 199 -12.52 29.80 -47.52
N LEU A 200 -11.78 28.75 -47.14
CA LEU A 200 -10.86 28.06 -48.04
C LEU A 200 -11.59 27.43 -49.24
N GLN A 201 -12.73 26.77 -49.00
CA GLN A 201 -13.55 26.20 -50.07
C GLN A 201 -14.06 27.30 -51.02
N GLN A 202 -14.51 28.43 -50.48
CA GLN A 202 -14.94 29.58 -51.29
C GLN A 202 -13.79 30.15 -52.14
N LEU A 203 -12.61 30.36 -51.54
CA LEU A 203 -11.44 30.84 -52.26
C LEU A 203 -10.97 29.85 -53.33
N SER A 204 -11.04 28.55 -53.07
CA SER A 204 -10.74 27.51 -54.07
C SER A 204 -11.68 27.62 -55.28
N HIS A 205 -12.99 27.74 -55.04
CA HIS A 205 -13.97 27.89 -56.10
C HIS A 205 -13.77 29.19 -56.90
N ILE A 206 -13.42 30.30 -56.23
CA ILE A 206 -13.10 31.57 -56.91
C ILE A 206 -11.85 31.41 -57.78
N LYS A 207 -10.79 30.77 -57.26
CA LYS A 207 -9.57 30.49 -58.00
C LYS A 207 -9.87 29.66 -59.26
N GLU A 208 -10.58 28.55 -59.12
CA GLU A 208 -10.98 27.69 -60.25
C GLU A 208 -11.76 28.48 -61.30
N ASN A 209 -12.68 29.35 -60.88
CA ASN A 209 -13.44 30.19 -61.80
C ASN A 209 -12.57 31.23 -62.53
N VAL A 210 -11.59 31.83 -61.84
CA VAL A 210 -10.63 32.77 -62.45
C VAL A 210 -9.71 32.05 -63.42
N ASP A 211 -9.17 30.88 -63.05
CA ASP A 211 -8.34 30.04 -63.91
C ASP A 211 -9.12 29.62 -65.17
N ALA A 212 -10.39 29.23 -65.03
CA ALA A 212 -11.26 28.91 -66.16
C ALA A 212 -11.47 30.10 -67.09
N LYS A 213 -11.68 31.31 -66.54
CA LYS A 213 -11.78 32.55 -67.34
C LYS A 213 -10.47 32.87 -68.05
N LEU A 214 -9.33 32.70 -67.39
CA LEU A 214 -8.01 32.95 -67.94
C LEU A 214 -7.72 31.98 -69.10
N GLU A 215 -8.02 30.69 -68.93
CA GLU A 215 -7.91 29.69 -70.00
C GLU A 215 -8.86 29.99 -71.18
N LEU A 216 -10.07 30.46 -70.91
CA LEU A 216 -10.97 30.92 -71.97
C LEU A 216 -10.37 32.09 -72.76
N ARG A 217 -9.79 33.09 -72.07
CA ARG A 217 -9.12 34.22 -72.74
C ARG A 217 -7.90 33.77 -73.53
N LYS A 218 -7.06 32.86 -73.01
CA LYS A 218 -5.94 32.27 -73.77
C LYS A 218 -6.42 31.62 -75.06
N LYS A 219 -7.49 30.83 -75.01
CA LYS A 219 -8.11 30.22 -76.21
C LYS A 219 -8.61 31.28 -77.20
N GLN A 220 -9.27 32.33 -76.72
CA GLN A 220 -9.73 33.45 -77.56
C GLN A 220 -8.55 34.17 -78.24
N PHE A 221 -7.47 34.45 -77.50
CA PHE A 221 -6.25 35.05 -78.08
C PHE A 221 -5.59 34.12 -79.10
N HIS A 222 -5.58 32.81 -78.86
CA HIS A 222 -5.04 31.86 -79.82
C HIS A 222 -5.81 31.87 -81.14
N VAL A 223 -7.15 31.87 -81.09
CA VAL A 223 -8.00 32.00 -82.29
C VAL A 223 -7.70 33.31 -83.03
N LEU A 224 -7.62 34.44 -82.32
CA LEU A 224 -7.28 35.73 -82.93
C LEU A 224 -5.90 35.68 -83.61
N LEU A 225 -4.88 35.12 -82.95
CA LEU A 225 -3.54 35.02 -83.50
C LEU A 225 -3.50 34.12 -84.74
N SER A 226 -4.22 33.00 -84.75
CA SER A 226 -4.39 32.14 -85.92
C SER A 226 -5.05 32.89 -87.08
N THR A 227 -6.12 33.66 -86.84
CA THR A 227 -6.75 34.47 -87.90
C THR A 227 -5.81 35.54 -88.47
N ILE A 228 -4.98 36.16 -87.62
CA ILE A 228 -3.97 37.14 -88.08
C ILE A 228 -2.92 36.45 -88.95
N GLN A 229 -2.45 35.27 -88.55
CA GLN A 229 -1.48 34.49 -89.32
C GLN A 229 -2.05 34.05 -90.68
N GLU A 230 -3.30 33.59 -90.71
CA GLU A 230 -4.01 33.24 -91.95
C GLU A 230 -4.14 34.45 -92.89
N LEU A 231 -4.51 35.61 -92.36
CA LEU A 231 -4.57 36.85 -93.14
C LEU A 231 -3.18 37.27 -93.65
N GLN A 232 -2.14 37.19 -92.83
CA GLN A 232 -0.76 37.46 -93.25
C GLN A 232 -0.32 36.50 -94.36
N GLN A 233 -0.64 35.21 -94.24
CA GLN A 233 -0.33 34.20 -95.24
C GLN A 233 -1.13 34.44 -96.54
N THR A 234 -2.36 34.92 -96.44
CA THR A 234 -3.17 35.32 -97.61
C THR A 234 -2.54 36.52 -98.32
N LEU A 235 -2.14 37.56 -97.58
CA LEU A 235 -1.43 38.71 -98.14
C LEU A 235 -0.08 38.33 -98.77
N GLU A 236 0.72 37.46 -98.14
CA GLU A 236 1.97 36.94 -98.72
C GLU A 236 1.73 36.10 -99.98
N ASN A 237 0.60 35.41 -100.08
CA ASN A 237 0.24 34.65 -101.27
C ASN A 237 -0.23 35.58 -102.39
N ASP A 238 -0.98 36.64 -102.07
CA ASP A 238 -1.42 37.66 -103.04
C ASP A 238 -0.22 38.45 -103.61
N GLU A 239 0.77 38.81 -102.78
CA GLU A 239 2.03 39.43 -103.23
C GLU A 239 2.88 38.50 -104.12
N LYS A 240 2.77 37.17 -103.94
CA LYS A 240 3.44 36.19 -104.82
C LYS A 240 2.69 36.02 -106.14
N SER A 241 1.35 36.02 -106.15
CA SER A 241 0.57 35.97 -107.39
C SER A 241 0.69 37.24 -108.23
N ASP A 242 0.78 38.42 -107.62
CA ASP A 242 1.01 39.68 -108.35
C ASP A 242 2.43 39.76 -108.97
N ASN A 243 3.42 39.10 -108.36
CA ASN A 243 4.75 38.96 -108.96
C ASN A 243 4.80 37.94 -110.12
N ASP A 244 3.94 36.92 -110.11
CA ASP A 244 3.81 35.96 -111.22
C ASP A 244 2.95 36.50 -112.39
N GLU A 245 1.97 37.38 -112.14
CA GLU A 245 1.19 38.03 -113.22
C GLU A 245 1.95 39.13 -113.98
N ASN A 246 3.02 39.70 -113.42
CA ASN A 246 3.82 40.74 -114.09
C ASN A 246 4.98 40.19 -114.98
N ILE A 247 5.11 38.86 -115.15
CA ILE A 247 6.16 38.24 -115.98
C ILE A 247 5.65 37.64 -117.31
N GLN A 248 4.34 37.56 -117.57
CA GLN A 248 3.82 37.10 -118.87
C GLN A 248 2.71 37.99 -119.46
N GLY A 249 3.14 39.19 -119.85
CA GLY A 249 2.35 40.17 -120.60
C GLY A 249 3.10 40.91 -121.70
N SER A 250 3.94 40.20 -122.48
CA SER A 250 4.44 40.52 -123.85
C SER A 250 5.28 41.79 -124.08
N PRO A 251 6.23 41.75 -125.03
CA PRO A 251 5.97 42.59 -126.21
C PRO A 251 6.29 41.88 -127.54
N ALA A 252 5.37 42.07 -128.48
CA ALA A 252 5.61 41.89 -129.90
C ALA A 252 6.50 43.03 -130.44
N GLN A 253 7.37 42.72 -131.42
CA GLN A 253 7.52 43.55 -132.62
C GLN A 253 8.29 42.85 -133.76
N ASN A 254 7.87 43.24 -134.97
CA ASN A 254 8.15 42.72 -136.31
C ASN A 254 9.60 42.89 -136.83
N GLY A 255 9.95 42.16 -137.90
CA GLY A 255 11.01 42.52 -138.84
C GLY A 255 11.35 41.45 -139.88
N GLU A 256 10.88 41.69 -141.13
CA GLU A 256 11.16 41.04 -142.43
C GLU A 256 10.56 39.66 -142.78
#